data_AF-A0AAJ0PBU3-F1
#
_entry.id   AF-A0AAJ0PBU3-F1
#
_cell.length_a   1.000
_cell.length_b   1.000
_cell.length_c   1.000
_cell.angle_alpha   90.00
_cell.angle_beta   90.00
_cell.angle_gamma   90.00
#
_symmetry.space_group_name_H-M   'P 1'
#
loop_
_entity.id
_entity.type
_entity.pdbx_description
1 polymer ?
#
loop_
_entity_poly.entity_id
_entity_poly.type
_entity_poly.pdbx_seq_one_letter_code
_entity_poly.pdbx_strand_id
1 'polypeptide(L)'
;MLSNEEIETRYQAEVKQADVDHHTPTAGAMIGHVMANLTIQRRKLRQMKWYAKGINNQAFKAQLTTLLAENDMLLDKTAERLLDEGEVLPTTQAEYTEYGMLTEEPRIKYWEMPAMIAEMVADYNTANLFVSRAIKLAEKEERFALAADMVSLMGYNQHQIRELQSQLGKAAREGLDEEDDD
;
A
#
# COMPACT_ATOMS: atom_id res chain seq x y z
N MET A 1 -15.52 22.23 23.15
CA MET A 1 -14.21 21.62 22.85
C MET A 1 -14.00 20.52 23.87
N LEU A 2 -13.43 19.39 23.46
CA LEU A 2 -13.10 18.32 24.39
C LEU A 2 -11.96 18.76 25.31
N SER A 3 -12.01 18.34 26.57
CA SER A 3 -10.89 18.39 27.50
C SER A 3 -9.82 17.35 27.13
N ASN A 4 -8.60 17.51 27.65
CA ASN A 4 -7.52 16.55 27.42
C ASN A 4 -7.89 15.14 27.93
N GLU A 5 -8.63 15.05 29.04
CA GLU A 5 -9.08 13.77 29.61
C GLU A 5 -10.11 13.07 28.70
N GLU A 6 -11.04 13.85 28.11
CA GLU A 6 -12.00 13.31 27.16
C GLU A 6 -11.34 12.87 25.84
N ILE A 7 -10.31 13.59 25.38
CA ILE A 7 -9.51 13.19 24.20
C ILE A 7 -8.80 11.87 24.48
N GLU A 8 -8.09 11.77 25.61
CA GLU A 8 -7.37 10.55 25.98
C GLU A 8 -8.32 9.36 26.11
N THR A 9 -9.49 9.55 26.73
CA THR A 9 -10.50 8.49 26.86
C THR A 9 -10.96 7.98 25.49
N ARG A 10 -11.20 8.87 24.53
CA ARG A 10 -11.58 8.49 23.16
C ARG A 10 -10.46 7.75 22.44
N TYR A 11 -9.24 8.25 22.55
CA TYR A 11 -8.08 7.62 21.93
C TYR A 11 -7.81 6.22 22.48
N GLN A 12 -7.89 6.01 23.80
CA GLN A 12 -7.73 4.67 24.39
C GLN A 12 -8.85 3.70 23.98
N ALA A 13 -10.07 4.20 23.77
CA ALA A 13 -11.17 3.40 23.23
C ALA A 13 -10.90 2.99 21.77
N GLU A 14 -10.38 3.91 20.96
CA GLU A 14 -9.95 3.66 19.57
C GLU A 14 -8.83 2.62 19.51
N VAL A 15 -7.75 2.78 20.29
CA VAL A 15 -6.63 1.82 20.35
C VAL A 15 -7.11 0.42 20.72
N LYS A 16 -8.01 0.32 21.70
CA LYS A 16 -8.58 -0.97 22.11
C LYS A 16 -9.43 -1.60 21.00
N GLN A 17 -10.20 -0.80 20.28
CA GLN A 17 -11.01 -1.28 19.16
C GLN A 17 -10.13 -1.74 18.00
N ALA A 18 -9.10 -0.96 17.66
CA ALA A 18 -8.10 -1.34 16.65
C ALA A 18 -7.43 -2.68 16.99
N ASP A 19 -7.02 -2.91 18.24
CA ASP A 19 -6.45 -4.19 18.68
C ASP A 19 -7.40 -5.37 18.44
N VAL A 20 -8.69 -5.20 18.77
CA VAL A 20 -9.71 -6.23 18.50
C VAL A 20 -9.86 -6.48 17.00
N ASP A 21 -9.94 -5.41 16.20
CA ASP A 21 -10.16 -5.49 14.75
C ASP A 21 -8.94 -6.05 14.01
N HIS A 22 -7.72 -5.92 14.55
CA HIS A 22 -6.53 -6.56 13.98
C HIS A 22 -6.42 -8.06 14.36
N HIS A 23 -6.91 -8.47 15.54
CA HIS A 23 -6.95 -9.88 15.95
C HIS A 23 -8.13 -10.66 15.34
N THR A 24 -9.23 -9.96 15.06
CA THR A 24 -10.38 -10.48 14.31
C THR A 24 -10.58 -9.58 13.07
N PRO A 25 -9.80 -9.82 11.99
CA PRO A 25 -9.68 -8.89 10.87
C PRO A 25 -11.02 -8.41 10.32
N THR A 26 -11.24 -7.10 10.37
CA THR A 26 -12.31 -6.40 9.65
C THR A 26 -11.82 -5.86 8.32
N ALA A 27 -12.75 -5.52 7.42
CA ALA A 27 -12.42 -4.82 6.17
C ALA A 27 -11.70 -3.50 6.44
N GLY A 28 -12.18 -2.71 7.41
CA GLY A 28 -11.57 -1.43 7.81
C GLY A 28 -10.11 -1.60 8.25
N ALA A 29 -9.85 -2.54 9.18
CA ALA A 29 -8.49 -2.83 9.65
C ALA A 29 -7.58 -3.31 8.50
N MET A 30 -8.08 -4.17 7.61
CA MET A 30 -7.31 -4.64 6.46
C MET A 30 -6.96 -3.53 5.47
N ILE A 31 -7.86 -2.57 5.28
CA ILE A 31 -7.63 -1.40 4.42
C ILE A 31 -6.70 -0.39 5.11
N GLY A 32 -6.67 -0.34 6.45
CA GLY A 32 -5.62 0.34 7.21
C GLY A 32 -4.21 -0.13 6.83
N HIS A 33 -4.00 -1.44 6.71
CA HIS A 33 -2.74 -2.00 6.18
C HIS A 33 -2.45 -1.57 4.73
N VAL A 34 -3.48 -1.49 3.88
CA VAL A 34 -3.35 -0.99 2.50
C VAL A 34 -2.90 0.48 2.49
N MET A 35 -3.50 1.35 3.32
CA MET A 35 -3.10 2.75 3.45
C MET A 35 -1.66 2.91 3.96
N ALA A 36 -1.26 2.10 4.94
CA ALA A 36 0.11 2.08 5.43
C ALA A 36 1.10 1.70 4.32
N ASN A 37 0.78 0.66 3.54
CA ASN A 37 1.60 0.24 2.40
C ASN A 37 1.66 1.32 1.30
N LEU A 38 0.55 1.97 0.95
CA LEU A 38 0.54 3.09 0.00
C LEU A 38 1.45 4.23 0.48
N THR A 39 1.39 4.58 1.76
CA THR A 39 2.21 5.64 2.37
C THR A 39 3.70 5.31 2.35
N ILE A 40 4.08 4.07 2.66
CA ILE A 40 5.47 3.62 2.58
C ILE A 40 5.94 3.58 1.12
N GLN A 41 5.13 3.05 0.22
CA GLN A 41 5.42 2.99 -1.22
C GLN A 41 5.67 4.39 -1.78
N ARG A 42 4.89 5.39 -1.39
CA ARG A 42 5.10 6.80 -1.75
C ARG A 42 6.53 7.28 -1.44
N ARG A 43 7.04 6.94 -0.25
CA ARG A 43 8.41 7.32 0.16
C ARG A 43 9.46 6.59 -0.66
N LYS A 44 9.28 5.29 -0.92
CA LYS A 44 10.17 4.48 -1.78
C LYS A 44 10.20 5.01 -3.22
N LEU A 45 9.04 5.27 -3.83
CA LEU A 45 8.93 5.85 -5.18
C LEU A 45 9.67 7.19 -5.26
N ARG A 46 9.52 8.04 -4.24
CA ARG A 46 10.21 9.33 -4.17
C ARG A 46 11.73 9.18 -4.05
N GLN A 47 12.19 8.25 -3.21
CA GLN A 47 13.62 7.95 -3.08
C GLN A 47 14.19 7.46 -4.41
N MET A 48 13.54 6.49 -5.06
CA MET A 48 13.95 5.98 -6.38
C MET A 48 13.97 7.10 -7.42
N LYS A 49 12.97 7.99 -7.43
CA LYS A 49 12.90 9.12 -8.38
C LYS A 49 14.09 10.06 -8.20
N TRP A 50 14.47 10.38 -6.97
CA TRP A 50 15.58 11.28 -6.71
C TRP A 50 16.93 10.67 -7.11
N TYR A 51 17.13 9.38 -6.84
CA TYR A 51 18.43 8.74 -6.95
C TYR A 51 18.65 7.87 -8.18
N ALA A 52 17.62 7.59 -8.99
CA ALA A 52 17.77 6.86 -10.24
C ALA A 52 18.83 7.52 -11.15
N LYS A 53 19.70 6.68 -11.70
CA LYS A 53 20.88 7.04 -12.50
C LYS A 53 21.05 6.03 -13.64
N GLY A 54 21.97 6.32 -14.56
CA GLY A 54 22.25 5.47 -15.73
C GLY A 54 21.51 5.91 -17.00
N ILE A 55 21.68 5.13 -18.07
CA ILE A 55 21.02 5.37 -19.37
C ILE A 55 19.51 5.22 -19.21
N ASN A 56 18.72 6.10 -19.84
CA ASN A 56 17.24 6.14 -19.74
C ASN A 56 16.66 6.57 -18.38
N ASN A 57 17.48 7.07 -17.44
CA ASN A 57 16.97 7.49 -16.13
C ASN A 57 15.85 8.54 -16.20
N GLN A 58 15.82 9.39 -17.24
CA GLN A 58 14.79 10.41 -17.39
C GLN A 58 13.40 9.80 -17.63
N ALA A 59 13.31 8.77 -18.47
CA ALA A 59 12.06 8.05 -18.71
C ALA A 59 11.58 7.36 -17.43
N PHE A 60 12.47 6.70 -16.70
CA PHE A 60 12.14 6.07 -15.42
C PHE A 60 11.69 7.09 -14.36
N LYS A 61 12.35 8.25 -14.26
CA LYS A 61 11.93 9.34 -13.36
C LYS A 61 10.59 9.94 -13.74
N ALA A 62 10.26 10.01 -15.03
CA ALA A 62 8.94 10.43 -15.50
C ALA A 62 7.87 9.41 -15.13
N GLN A 63 8.14 8.11 -15.29
CA GLN A 63 7.25 7.04 -14.83
C GLN A 63 7.02 7.14 -13.32
N LEU A 64 8.07 7.25 -12.51
CA LEU A 64 7.96 7.41 -11.05
C LEU A 64 7.20 8.68 -10.64
N THR A 65 7.24 9.74 -11.45
CA THR A 65 6.44 10.94 -11.20
C THR A 65 4.95 10.67 -11.36
N THR A 66 4.59 9.88 -12.37
CA THR A 66 3.20 9.45 -12.61
C THR A 66 2.73 8.54 -11.48
N LEU A 67 3.53 7.51 -11.13
CA LEU A 67 3.21 6.58 -10.05
C LEU A 67 3.08 7.27 -8.68
N LEU A 68 3.86 8.32 -8.41
CA LEU A 68 3.71 9.13 -7.20
C LEU A 68 2.37 9.85 -7.15
N ALA A 69 1.94 10.46 -8.26
CA ALA A 69 0.66 11.15 -8.33
C ALA A 69 -0.51 10.16 -8.20
N GLU A 70 -0.42 9.01 -8.87
CA GLU A 70 -1.40 7.93 -8.78
C GLU A 70 -1.46 7.34 -7.36
N ASN A 71 -0.32 7.13 -6.71
CA ASN A 71 -0.27 6.65 -5.33
C ASN A 71 -0.91 7.65 -4.35
N ASP A 72 -0.64 8.96 -4.49
CA ASP A 72 -1.29 10.00 -3.68
C ASP A 72 -2.82 10.00 -3.91
N MET A 73 -3.29 9.89 -5.15
CA MET A 73 -4.72 9.77 -5.46
C MET A 73 -5.37 8.52 -4.88
N LEU A 74 -4.68 7.37 -4.93
CA LEU A 74 -5.18 6.11 -4.37
C LEU A 74 -5.27 6.17 -2.85
N LEU A 75 -4.29 6.79 -2.19
CA LEU A 75 -4.28 6.99 -0.75
C LEU A 75 -5.47 7.86 -0.31
N ASP A 76 -5.65 9.03 -0.93
CA ASP A 76 -6.74 9.95 -0.60
C ASP A 76 -8.11 9.30 -0.86
N LYS A 77 -8.28 8.65 -2.02
CA LYS A 77 -9.53 7.93 -2.35
C LYS A 77 -9.86 6.85 -1.31
N THR A 78 -8.85 6.09 -0.88
CA THR A 78 -9.03 5.02 0.11
C THR A 78 -9.40 5.58 1.48
N ALA A 79 -8.76 6.68 1.89
CA ALA A 79 -9.06 7.36 3.15
C ALA A 79 -10.50 7.88 3.19
N GLU A 80 -10.93 8.62 2.17
CA GLU A 80 -12.30 9.15 2.07
C GLU A 80 -13.33 8.03 2.07
N ARG A 81 -13.05 6.89 1.40
CA ARG A 81 -13.96 5.74 1.40
C ARG A 81 -14.12 5.11 2.79
N LEU A 82 -13.06 5.01 3.58
CA LEU A 82 -13.15 4.53 4.96
C LEU A 82 -13.94 5.52 5.85
N LEU A 83 -13.68 6.82 5.69
CA LEU A 83 -14.40 7.87 6.41
C LEU A 83 -15.90 7.89 6.09
N ASP A 84 -16.28 7.64 4.83
CA ASP A 84 -17.68 7.52 4.40
C ASP A 84 -18.43 6.41 5.17
N GLU A 85 -17.73 5.37 5.62
CA GLU A 85 -18.30 4.27 6.40
C GLU A 85 -18.10 4.41 7.92
N GLY A 86 -17.53 5.54 8.38
CA GLY A 86 -17.31 5.82 9.80
C GLY A 86 -16.15 5.04 10.42
N GLU A 87 -15.25 4.51 9.60
CA GLU A 87 -14.03 3.84 10.06
C GLU A 87 -12.96 4.85 10.53
N VAL A 88 -12.03 4.35 11.34
CA VAL A 88 -10.80 5.06 11.71
C VAL A 88 -9.65 4.61 10.81
N LEU A 89 -8.75 5.53 10.49
CA LEU A 89 -7.62 5.31 9.59
C LEU A 89 -6.30 5.62 10.29
N PRO A 90 -5.20 4.92 9.94
CA PRO A 90 -3.87 5.30 10.38
C PRO A 90 -3.49 6.65 9.79
N THR A 91 -2.92 7.55 10.61
CA THR A 91 -2.59 8.92 10.17
C THR A 91 -1.18 9.37 10.55
N THR A 92 -0.45 8.58 11.33
CA THR A 92 0.89 8.88 11.83
C THR A 92 1.93 7.91 11.30
N GLN A 93 3.20 8.35 11.32
CA GLN A 93 4.32 7.49 10.95
C GLN A 93 4.40 6.20 11.79
N ALA A 94 4.05 6.28 13.08
CA ALA A 94 4.11 5.12 13.96
C ALA A 94 3.11 4.05 13.50
N GLU A 95 1.86 4.43 13.26
CA GLU A 95 0.81 3.53 12.75
C GLU A 95 1.16 2.97 11.37
N TYR A 96 1.70 3.78 10.46
CA TYR A 96 2.12 3.28 9.15
C TYR A 96 3.25 2.26 9.26
N THR A 97 4.18 2.43 10.21
CA THR A 97 5.24 1.44 10.47
C THR A 97 4.68 0.17 11.10
N GLU A 98 3.68 0.30 11.98
CA GLU A 98 3.06 -0.83 12.67
C GLU A 98 2.20 -1.69 11.73
N TYR A 99 1.42 -1.05 10.86
CA TYR A 99 0.48 -1.74 9.97
C TYR A 99 1.07 -2.01 8.58
N GLY A 100 2.11 -1.32 8.17
CA GLY A 100 2.76 -1.54 6.88
C GLY A 100 3.52 -2.86 6.84
N MET A 101 3.48 -3.54 5.70
CA MET A 101 4.35 -4.68 5.41
C MET A 101 5.47 -4.35 4.44
N LEU A 102 5.35 -3.24 3.71
CA LEU A 102 6.46 -2.72 2.93
C LEU A 102 7.52 -2.16 3.88
N THR A 103 8.79 -2.33 3.52
CA THR A 103 9.91 -1.78 4.29
C THR A 103 10.64 -0.70 3.50
N GLU A 104 11.13 0.32 4.22
CA GLU A 104 11.97 1.37 3.64
C GLU A 104 13.44 0.97 3.73
N GLU A 105 14.19 1.16 2.65
CA GLU A 105 15.60 0.81 2.58
C GLU A 105 16.44 2.03 2.16
N PRO A 106 17.20 2.67 3.06
CA PRO A 106 17.97 3.86 2.75
C PRO A 106 19.01 3.62 1.63
N ARG A 107 19.50 2.39 1.46
CA ARG A 107 20.50 2.01 0.46
C ARG A 107 19.96 1.95 -0.97
N ILE A 108 18.63 2.00 -1.18
CA ILE A 108 18.01 2.11 -2.53
C ILE A 108 18.65 3.25 -3.33
N LYS A 109 19.10 4.32 -2.67
CA LYS A 109 19.79 5.45 -3.31
C LYS A 109 21.07 5.10 -4.09
N TYR A 110 21.63 3.92 -3.85
CA TYR A 110 22.83 3.42 -4.51
C TYR A 110 22.55 2.31 -5.53
N TRP A 111 21.32 1.78 -5.56
CA TRP A 111 20.94 0.67 -6.44
C TRP A 111 20.92 1.10 -7.91
N GLU A 112 21.05 0.11 -8.78
CA GLU A 112 20.83 0.27 -10.21
C GLU A 112 19.34 0.15 -10.52
N MET A 113 18.88 0.78 -11.61
CA MET A 113 17.44 0.83 -11.94
C MET A 113 16.77 -0.56 -12.02
N PRO A 114 17.38 -1.63 -12.58
CA PRO A 114 16.75 -2.95 -12.58
C PRO A 114 16.43 -3.47 -11.17
N ALA A 115 17.28 -3.18 -10.17
CA ALA A 115 17.02 -3.57 -8.79
C ALA A 115 15.90 -2.72 -8.17
N MET A 116 15.83 -1.42 -8.48
CA MET A 116 14.71 -0.56 -8.07
C MET A 116 13.37 -1.05 -8.67
N ILE A 117 13.38 -1.43 -9.95
CA ILE A 117 12.19 -1.96 -10.64
C ILE A 117 11.76 -3.30 -10.03
N ALA A 118 12.70 -4.20 -9.75
CA ALA A 118 12.41 -5.48 -9.10
C ALA A 118 11.81 -5.28 -7.70
N GLU A 119 12.32 -4.32 -6.93
CA GLU A 119 11.78 -3.94 -5.62
C GLU A 119 10.34 -3.41 -5.74
N MET A 120 10.05 -2.56 -6.71
CA MET A 120 8.69 -2.07 -6.95
C MET A 120 7.72 -3.20 -7.29
N VAL A 121 8.16 -4.18 -8.09
CA VAL A 121 7.36 -5.38 -8.39
C VAL A 121 7.06 -6.16 -7.12
N ALA A 122 8.08 -6.40 -6.28
CA ALA A 122 7.92 -7.10 -5.01
C ALA A 122 6.97 -6.35 -4.05
N ASP A 123 7.08 -5.03 -3.98
CA ASP A 123 6.21 -4.17 -3.17
C ASP A 123 4.75 -4.29 -3.63
N TYR A 124 4.47 -4.16 -4.93
CA TYR A 124 3.10 -4.31 -5.45
C TYR A 124 2.54 -5.72 -5.21
N ASN A 125 3.36 -6.76 -5.35
CA ASN A 125 2.94 -8.14 -5.09
C ASN A 125 2.61 -8.34 -3.60
N THR A 126 3.45 -7.83 -2.71
CA THR A 126 3.24 -7.86 -1.26
C THR A 126 1.99 -7.09 -0.86
N ALA A 127 1.80 -5.88 -1.40
CA ALA A 127 0.62 -5.06 -1.15
C ALA A 127 -0.67 -5.79 -1.57
N ASN A 128 -0.64 -6.55 -2.68
CA ASN A 128 -1.79 -7.33 -3.13
C ASN A 128 -2.23 -8.42 -2.16
N LEU A 129 -1.37 -8.91 -1.26
CA LEU A 129 -1.79 -9.83 -0.20
C LEU A 129 -2.84 -9.18 0.71
N PHE A 130 -2.66 -7.90 1.04
CA PHE A 130 -3.57 -7.11 1.88
C PHE A 130 -4.81 -6.68 1.12
N VAL A 131 -4.64 -6.22 -0.13
CA VAL A 131 -5.79 -5.87 -0.98
C VAL A 131 -6.70 -7.08 -1.21
N SER A 132 -6.14 -8.27 -1.46
CA SER A 132 -6.92 -9.52 -1.62
C SER A 132 -7.71 -9.88 -0.36
N ARG A 133 -7.09 -9.76 0.82
CA ARG A 133 -7.77 -10.00 2.10
C ARG A 133 -8.87 -8.96 2.35
N ALA A 134 -8.60 -7.69 2.05
CA ALA A 134 -9.56 -6.60 2.19
C ALA A 134 -10.81 -6.81 1.32
N ILE A 135 -10.63 -7.25 0.07
CA ILE A 135 -11.76 -7.59 -0.82
C ILE A 135 -12.65 -8.65 -0.16
N LYS A 136 -12.07 -9.78 0.27
CA LYS A 136 -12.82 -10.89 0.88
C LYS A 136 -13.57 -10.46 2.14
N LEU A 137 -12.96 -9.62 2.97
CA LEU A 137 -13.58 -9.11 4.20
C LEU A 137 -14.70 -8.12 3.88
N ALA A 138 -14.46 -7.18 2.97
CA ALA A 138 -15.47 -6.21 2.56
C ALA A 138 -16.69 -6.88 1.93
N GLU A 139 -16.50 -7.92 1.10
CA GLU A 139 -17.60 -8.73 0.56
C GLU A 139 -18.38 -9.46 1.66
N LYS A 140 -17.66 -10.08 2.62
CA LYS A 140 -18.27 -10.78 3.75
C LYS A 140 -19.07 -9.84 4.67
N GLU A 141 -18.61 -8.61 4.83
CA GLU A 141 -19.25 -7.56 5.63
C GLU A 141 -20.30 -6.76 4.84
N GLU A 142 -20.59 -7.14 3.59
CA GLU A 142 -21.54 -6.45 2.70
C GLU A 142 -21.19 -4.97 2.42
N ARG A 143 -19.91 -4.61 2.54
CA ARG A 143 -19.34 -3.29 2.24
C ARG A 143 -18.93 -3.19 0.77
N PHE A 144 -19.92 -3.25 -0.12
CA PHE A 144 -19.69 -3.43 -1.55
C PHE A 144 -18.92 -2.29 -2.23
N ALA A 145 -19.05 -1.06 -1.73
CA ALA A 145 -18.30 0.09 -2.26
C ALA A 145 -16.80 -0.04 -1.95
N LEU A 146 -16.44 -0.39 -0.71
CA LEU A 146 -15.05 -0.70 -0.34
C LEU A 146 -14.51 -1.88 -1.15
N ALA A 147 -15.30 -2.95 -1.30
CA ALA A 147 -14.89 -4.11 -2.09
C ALA A 147 -14.57 -3.72 -3.55
N ALA A 148 -15.44 -2.94 -4.20
CA ALA A 148 -15.24 -2.47 -5.57
C ALA A 148 -14.00 -1.58 -5.73
N ASP A 149 -13.73 -0.71 -4.76
CA ASP A 149 -12.54 0.12 -4.75
C ASP A 149 -11.26 -0.71 -4.58
N MET A 150 -11.29 -1.74 -3.72
CA MET A 150 -10.15 -2.65 -3.54
C MET A 150 -9.92 -3.55 -4.75
N VAL A 151 -10.97 -4.01 -5.44
CA VAL A 151 -10.85 -4.73 -6.71
C VAL A 151 -10.17 -3.84 -7.78
N SER A 152 -10.53 -2.56 -7.82
CA SER A 152 -9.90 -1.60 -8.74
C SER A 152 -8.42 -1.40 -8.41
N LEU A 153 -8.07 -1.27 -7.13
CA LEU A 153 -6.68 -1.16 -6.66
C LEU A 153 -5.86 -2.42 -6.98
N MET A 154 -6.43 -3.61 -6.80
CA MET A 154 -5.81 -4.89 -7.19
C MET A 154 -5.47 -4.90 -8.67
N GLY A 155 -6.42 -4.52 -9.53
CA GLY A 155 -6.21 -4.45 -10.97
C GLY A 155 -5.13 -3.44 -11.37
N TYR A 156 -5.10 -2.28 -10.71
CA TYR A 156 -4.04 -1.29 -10.89
C TYR A 156 -2.66 -1.87 -10.52
N ASN A 157 -2.51 -2.47 -9.35
CA ASN A 157 -1.25 -3.07 -8.91
C ASN A 157 -0.77 -4.17 -9.87
N GLN A 158 -1.68 -5.03 -10.34
CA GLN A 158 -1.38 -6.07 -11.32
C GLN A 158 -0.91 -5.49 -12.67
N HIS A 159 -1.50 -4.39 -13.11
CA HIS A 159 -1.05 -3.66 -14.30
C HIS A 159 0.37 -3.12 -14.10
N GLN A 160 0.66 -2.49 -12.97
CA GLN A 160 2.00 -1.97 -12.67
C GLN A 160 3.04 -3.08 -12.60
N ILE A 161 2.73 -4.21 -11.96
CA ILE A 161 3.58 -5.40 -11.95
C ILE A 161 3.93 -5.83 -13.38
N ARG A 162 2.94 -5.96 -14.27
CA ARG A 162 3.19 -6.37 -15.66
C ARG A 162 4.09 -5.39 -16.41
N GLU A 163 3.83 -4.09 -16.29
CA GLU A 163 4.63 -3.06 -16.95
C GLU A 163 6.08 -3.09 -16.45
N LEU A 164 6.29 -3.18 -15.14
CA LEU A 164 7.63 -3.23 -14.53
C LEU A 164 8.38 -4.53 -14.84
N GLN A 165 7.71 -5.68 -14.81
CA GLN A 165 8.29 -6.97 -15.23
C GLN A 165 8.75 -6.92 -16.69
N SER A 166 7.98 -6.28 -17.58
CA SER A 166 8.36 -6.15 -18.98
C SER A 166 9.67 -5.36 -19.17
N GLN A 167 9.93 -4.37 -18.31
CA GLN A 167 11.19 -3.61 -18.32
C GLN A 167 12.38 -4.48 -17.89
N LEU A 168 12.14 -5.53 -17.10
CA LEU A 168 13.13 -6.53 -16.72
C LEU A 168 13.26 -7.66 -17.74
N GLY A 169 12.48 -7.64 -18.83
CA GLY A 169 12.45 -8.69 -19.84
C GLY A 169 11.71 -9.96 -19.38
N LYS A 170 10.83 -9.83 -18.37
CA LYS A 170 10.13 -10.93 -17.72
C LYS A 170 8.64 -10.96 -18.08
N ALA A 171 8.03 -12.14 -17.96
CA ALA A 171 6.57 -12.26 -18.03
C ALA A 171 5.90 -11.68 -16.77
N ALA A 172 4.61 -11.34 -16.86
CA ALA A 172 3.89 -10.60 -15.82
C ALA A 172 3.95 -11.22 -14.42
N ARG A 173 3.98 -12.56 -14.32
CA ARG A 173 4.01 -13.31 -13.05
C ARG A 173 5.32 -14.06 -12.80
N GLU A 174 6.33 -13.86 -13.63
CA GLU A 174 7.59 -14.61 -13.54
C GLU A 174 8.31 -14.32 -12.21
N GLY A 175 8.47 -15.38 -11.40
CA GLY A 175 9.11 -15.31 -10.08
C GLY A 175 8.30 -14.60 -9.00
N LEU A 176 6.97 -14.49 -9.15
CA LEU A 176 6.07 -13.85 -8.18
C LEU A 176 5.07 -14.81 -7.52
N ASP A 177 4.86 -15.97 -8.13
CA ASP A 177 4.06 -17.03 -7.54
C ASP A 177 4.97 -17.76 -6.53
N GLU A 178 4.45 -18.00 -5.33
CA GLU A 178 5.11 -18.91 -4.39
C GLU A 178 5.22 -20.26 -5.11
N GLU A 179 6.44 -20.82 -5.21
CA GLU A 179 6.54 -22.24 -5.49
C GLU A 179 5.78 -22.90 -4.33
N ASP A 180 4.62 -23.51 -4.63
CA ASP A 180 3.90 -24.28 -3.64
C ASP A 180 4.91 -25.32 -3.11
N ASP A 181 5.45 -25.07 -1.91
CA ASP A 181 6.29 -26.02 -1.19
C ASP A 181 5.38 -27.20 -0.80
N ASP A 182 5.26 -28.17 -1.72
CA ASP A 182 4.68 -29.50 -1.49
C ASP A 182 5.42 -30.27 -0.38
#